data_AF-A0A5J4N643-F1
#
_entry.id   AF-A0A5J4N643-F1
#
_cell.length_a   1.000
_cell.length_b   1.000
_cell.length_c   1.000
_cell.angle_alpha   90.00
_cell.angle_beta   90.00
_cell.angle_gamma   90.00
#
_symmetry.space_group_name_H-M   'P 1'
#
loop_
_entity.id
_entity.type
_entity.pdbx_description
1 polymer ?
#
loop_
_entity_poly.entity_id
_entity_poly.type
_entity_poly.pdbx_seq_one_letter_code
_entity_poly.pdbx_strand_id
1 'polypeptide(L)'
;WSKAFAFLVLADSCLCRTPKHFGNLSPICKPIATKSRRLSSPDQKFVESEVRRLLAEGIIEPSYSSWVAQVLATSNVNHKERMVVDYSRTVSRSTYLDAYPLPRIDELVEKISRYEIYTIIDLRIAYYQVL
;
A
#
# COMPACT_ATOMS: atom_id res chain seq x y z
N TRP A 1 4.12 20.22 -13.74
CA TRP A 1 3.26 19.61 -12.70
C TRP A 1 1.88 19.28 -13.29
N SER A 2 1.87 18.42 -14.31
CA SER A 2 0.68 17.87 -14.97
C SER A 2 0.98 16.39 -15.20
N LYS A 3 0.00 15.51 -14.95
CA LYS A 3 0.12 14.04 -14.77
C LYS A 3 0.36 13.71 -13.29
N ALA A 4 -0.70 13.74 -12.48
CA ALA A 4 -1.48 12.54 -12.15
C ALA A 4 -0.55 11.43 -11.63
N PHE A 5 -0.38 11.36 -10.31
CA PHE A 5 0.04 10.12 -9.63
C PHE A 5 -1.12 9.14 -9.76
N ALA A 6 -1.20 8.60 -10.97
CA ALA A 6 -1.91 7.40 -11.28
C ALA A 6 -1.21 6.25 -10.54
N PHE A 7 -2.01 5.27 -10.11
CA PHE A 7 -1.63 4.12 -9.30
C PHE A 7 -0.14 3.71 -9.37
N LEU A 8 0.46 3.53 -8.18
CA LEU A 8 1.62 2.66 -8.01
C LEU A 8 1.20 1.26 -8.48
N VAL A 9 1.52 0.91 -9.71
CA VAL A 9 1.55 -0.48 -10.14
C VAL A 9 2.91 -1.01 -9.73
N LEU A 10 2.91 -2.04 -8.89
CA LEU A 10 4.11 -2.66 -8.36
C LEU A 10 4.60 -3.69 -9.39
N ALA A 11 5.89 -3.68 -9.73
CA ALA A 11 6.42 -4.53 -10.81
C ALA A 11 6.55 -6.01 -10.40
N ASP A 12 6.03 -6.92 -11.22
CA ASP A 12 6.06 -8.38 -11.03
C ASP A 12 7.48 -8.94 -10.83
N SER A 13 7.77 -9.48 -9.65
CA SER A 13 9.03 -10.19 -9.37
C SER A 13 8.90 -11.44 -8.49
N CYS A 14 7.68 -11.90 -8.19
CA CYS A 14 7.47 -13.12 -7.41
C CYS A 14 6.73 -14.22 -8.18
N LEU A 15 7.21 -15.47 -8.03
CA LEU A 15 6.66 -16.70 -8.65
C LEU A 15 5.35 -17.22 -7.98
N CYS A 16 4.80 -16.50 -7.01
CA CYS A 16 3.53 -16.88 -6.39
C CYS A 16 2.35 -16.37 -7.25
N ARG A 17 1.24 -17.13 -7.30
CA ARG A 17 0.00 -16.63 -7.91
C ARG A 17 -0.48 -15.45 -7.08
N THR A 18 -0.23 -14.25 -7.55
CA THR A 18 -0.62 -13.05 -6.84
C THR A 18 -2.07 -12.69 -7.14
N PRO A 19 -2.83 -12.29 -6.10
CA PRO A 19 -4.19 -11.84 -6.31
C PRO A 19 -4.16 -10.63 -7.24
N LYS A 20 -5.00 -10.63 -8.28
CA LYS A 20 -5.09 -9.50 -9.20
C LYS A 20 -5.41 -8.23 -8.41
N HIS A 21 -4.52 -7.24 -8.50
CA HIS A 21 -4.75 -5.91 -7.95
C HIS A 21 -6.10 -5.39 -8.45
N PHE A 22 -6.94 -4.93 -7.53
CA PHE A 22 -8.28 -4.39 -7.81
C PHE A 22 -9.31 -5.37 -8.40
N GLY A 23 -9.13 -6.68 -8.23
CA GLY A 23 -10.10 -7.69 -8.68
C GLY A 23 -11.49 -7.55 -8.05
N ASN A 24 -11.58 -6.96 -6.85
CA ASN A 24 -12.83 -6.84 -6.07
C ASN A 24 -13.42 -5.42 -6.10
N LEU A 25 -13.30 -4.69 -7.22
CA LEU A 25 -13.97 -3.41 -7.39
C LEU A 25 -15.45 -3.57 -7.77
N SER A 26 -16.29 -2.66 -7.28
CA SER A 26 -17.69 -2.58 -7.71
C SER A 26 -17.77 -2.32 -9.22
N PRO A 27 -18.58 -3.08 -9.99
CA PRO A 27 -18.67 -2.94 -11.44
C PRO A 27 -19.24 -1.59 -11.89
N ILE A 28 -19.88 -0.84 -10.98
CA ILE A 28 -20.50 0.45 -11.24
C ILE A 28 -19.58 1.60 -10.79
N CYS A 29 -18.41 1.31 -10.20
CA CYS A 29 -17.54 2.36 -9.69
C CYS A 29 -16.99 3.26 -10.81
N LYS A 30 -16.93 4.55 -10.53
CA LYS A 30 -16.33 5.55 -11.42
C LYS A 30 -14.99 6.01 -10.84
N PRO A 31 -13.96 6.24 -11.68
CA PRO A 31 -12.69 6.74 -11.20
C PRO A 31 -12.81 8.06 -10.46
N ILE A 32 -12.16 8.15 -9.30
CA ILE A 32 -12.10 9.36 -8.48
C ILE A 32 -10.68 9.91 -8.51
N ALA A 33 -10.53 11.15 -8.96
CA ALA A 33 -9.28 11.89 -8.93
C ALA A 33 -9.31 12.90 -7.76
N THR A 34 -8.59 12.59 -6.69
CA THR A 34 -8.45 13.47 -5.52
C THR A 34 -7.21 14.34 -5.69
N LYS A 35 -7.39 15.66 -5.51
CA LYS A 35 -6.26 16.61 -5.55
C LYS A 35 -5.40 16.44 -4.29
N SER A 36 -4.08 16.38 -4.48
CA SER A 36 -3.16 16.38 -3.33
C SER A 36 -3.18 17.73 -2.59
N ARG A 37 -3.09 17.70 -1.26
CA ARG A 37 -2.91 18.91 -0.45
C ARG A 37 -1.56 19.56 -0.75
N ARG A 38 -1.48 20.85 -0.45
CA ARG A 38 -0.20 21.56 -0.45
C ARG A 38 0.67 20.97 0.66
N LEU A 39 1.85 20.48 0.28
CA LEU A 39 2.89 20.02 1.18
C LEU A 39 3.79 21.20 1.55
N SER A 40 4.42 21.14 2.72
CA SER A 40 5.49 22.09 3.06
C SER A 40 6.72 21.83 2.19
N SER A 41 7.63 22.80 2.07
CA SER A 41 8.85 22.62 1.27
C SER A 41 9.70 21.41 1.72
N PRO A 42 9.88 21.14 3.03
CA PRO A 42 10.52 19.91 3.50
C PRO A 42 9.78 18.64 3.07
N ASP A 43 8.46 18.57 3.31
CA ASP A 43 7.64 17.39 2.97
C ASP A 43 7.68 17.10 1.47
N GLN A 44 7.67 18.14 0.64
CA GLN A 44 7.73 17.99 -0.81
C GLN A 44 9.06 17.38 -1.26
N LYS A 45 10.19 17.82 -0.67
CA LYS A 45 11.50 17.24 -0.96
C LYS A 45 11.59 15.78 -0.52
N PHE A 46 11.02 15.46 0.65
CA PHE A 46 10.96 14.10 1.17
C PHE A 46 10.12 13.19 0.25
N VAL A 47 8.93 13.63 -0.16
CA VAL A 47 8.08 12.86 -1.08
C VAL A 47 8.79 12.63 -2.41
N GLU A 48 9.46 13.65 -2.95
CA GLU A 48 10.20 13.51 -4.21
C GLU A 48 11.36 12.53 -4.13
N SER A 49 12.14 12.55 -3.03
CA SER A 49 13.24 11.61 -2.84
C SER A 49 12.74 10.17 -2.68
N GLU A 50 11.63 9.97 -1.96
CA GLU A 50 11.04 8.66 -1.76
C GLU A 50 10.45 8.09 -3.05
N VAL A 51 9.75 8.91 -3.85
CA VAL A 51 9.27 8.51 -5.18
C VAL A 51 10.43 8.08 -6.08
N ARG A 52 11.55 8.82 -6.08
CA ARG A 52 12.74 8.46 -6.86
C ARG A 52 13.35 7.14 -6.41
N ARG A 53 13.41 6.90 -5.10
CA ARG A 53 13.89 5.62 -4.53
C ARG A 53 13.01 4.46 -4.97
N LEU A 54 11.69 4.60 -4.85
CA LEU A 54 10.73 3.57 -5.23
C LEU A 54 10.77 3.26 -6.74
N LEU A 55 10.96 4.28 -7.59
CA LEU A 55 11.16 4.09 -9.04
C LEU A 55 12.46 3.33 -9.32
N ALA A 56 13.56 3.67 -8.63
CA ALA A 56 14.85 3.01 -8.81
C ALA A 56 14.84 1.55 -8.34
N GLU A 57 14.06 1.24 -7.30
CA GLU A 57 13.86 -0.13 -6.81
C GLU A 57 12.84 -0.93 -7.65
N GLY A 58 12.21 -0.31 -8.66
CA GLY A 58 11.17 -0.96 -9.48
C GLY A 58 9.89 -1.26 -8.71
N ILE A 59 9.72 -0.71 -7.52
CA ILE A 59 8.51 -0.89 -6.72
C ILE A 59 7.34 -0.13 -7.35
N ILE A 60 7.59 0.95 -8.08
CA ILE A 60 6.53 1.76 -8.71
C ILE A 60 6.91 2.11 -10.13
N GLU A 61 5.91 2.41 -10.96
CA GLU A 61 6.09 2.91 -12.32
C GLU A 61 5.19 4.12 -12.63
N PRO A 62 5.57 4.97 -13.60
CA PRO A 62 4.68 6.01 -14.11
C PRO A 62 3.47 5.39 -14.81
N SER A 63 2.27 5.79 -14.44
CA SER A 63 1.04 5.28 -15.06
C SER A 63 0.13 6.41 -15.57
N TYR A 64 -0.83 6.05 -16.42
CA TYR A 64 -1.86 6.95 -16.95
C TYR A 64 -3.25 6.46 -16.50
N SER A 65 -3.56 6.68 -15.24
CA SER A 65 -4.84 6.28 -14.62
C SER A 65 -5.78 7.47 -14.45
N SER A 66 -7.08 7.20 -14.59
CA SER A 66 -8.14 8.14 -14.23
C SER A 66 -8.33 8.27 -12.71
N TRP A 67 -7.72 7.38 -11.92
CA TRP A 67 -7.72 7.45 -10.46
C TRP A 67 -6.49 8.22 -9.97
N VAL A 68 -6.70 9.11 -9.00
CA VAL A 68 -5.61 9.86 -8.36
C VAL A 68 -5.85 9.88 -6.86
N ALA A 69 -4.95 9.26 -6.11
CA ALA A 69 -4.96 9.30 -4.66
C ALA A 69 -4.08 10.45 -4.14
N GLN A 70 -4.36 10.90 -2.92
CA GLN A 70 -3.57 11.95 -2.29
C GLN A 70 -2.30 11.34 -1.66
N VAL A 71 -1.16 12.03 -1.77
CA VAL A 71 0.08 11.69 -1.04
C VAL A 71 0.22 12.60 0.17
N LEU A 72 0.63 12.01 1.29
CA LEU A 72 0.86 12.65 2.57
C LEU A 72 2.26 12.30 3.08
N ALA A 73 2.93 13.29 3.68
CA ALA A 73 4.09 13.05 4.53
C ALA A 73 3.62 13.04 5.99
N THR A 74 4.03 12.02 6.75
CA THR A 74 3.73 11.93 8.19
C THR A 74 5.00 11.60 8.94
N SER A 75 5.18 12.21 10.11
CA SER A 75 6.26 11.88 11.04
C SER A 75 5.72 10.97 12.14
N ASN A 76 6.43 9.87 12.40
CA ASN A 76 6.14 9.01 13.56
C ASN A 76 6.79 9.59 14.83
N VAL A 77 6.41 9.06 16.00
CA VAL A 77 6.96 9.40 17.33
C VAL A 77 8.50 9.32 17.37
N ASN A 78 9.10 8.43 16.56
CA ASN A 78 10.55 8.28 16.43
C ASN A 78 11.18 9.23 15.39
N HIS A 79 10.52 10.33 15.03
CA HIS A 79 10.92 11.30 14.00
C HIS A 79 11.18 10.72 12.60
N LYS A 80 10.79 9.47 12.34
CA LYS A 80 10.90 8.87 11.01
C LYS A 80 9.74 9.34 10.15
N GLU A 81 10.06 10.06 9.08
CA GLU A 81 9.12 10.46 8.04
C GLU A 81 8.68 9.24 7.22
N ARG A 82 7.40 9.22 6.84
CA ARG A 82 6.80 8.20 6.00
C ARG A 82 5.94 8.85 4.92
N MET A 83 6.09 8.37 3.70
CA MET A 83 5.18 8.70 2.61
C MET A 83 3.95 7.79 2.71
N VAL A 84 2.77 8.37 2.75
CA VAL A 84 1.49 7.66 2.86
C VAL A 84 0.60 8.06 1.69
N VAL A 85 0.05 7.07 1.00
CA VAL A 85 -0.97 7.29 -0.04
C VAL A 85 -2.34 7.09 0.59
N ASP A 86 -3.18 8.13 0.56
CA ASP A 86 -4.53 8.11 1.09
C ASP A 86 -5.52 7.59 0.05
N TYR A 87 -5.89 6.32 0.21
CA TYR A 87 -6.89 5.62 -0.60
C TYR A 87 -8.33 5.76 -0.08
N SER A 88 -8.52 6.37 1.10
CA SER A 88 -9.81 6.40 1.81
C SER A 88 -10.93 7.09 1.01
N ARG A 89 -10.58 8.04 0.14
CA ARG A 89 -11.52 8.80 -0.69
C ARG A 89 -11.65 8.27 -2.11
N THR A 90 -10.78 7.36 -2.51
CA THR A 90 -10.69 6.87 -3.89
C THR A 90 -11.09 5.41 -3.94
N VAL A 91 -10.12 4.52 -4.03
CA VAL A 91 -10.33 3.12 -4.36
C VAL A 91 -10.94 2.35 -3.18
N SER A 92 -10.58 2.67 -1.94
CA SER A 92 -11.10 1.96 -0.76
C SER A 92 -12.62 2.05 -0.59
N ARG A 93 -13.28 3.09 -1.15
CA ARG A 93 -14.76 3.20 -1.13
C ARG A 93 -15.45 2.30 -2.16
N SER A 94 -14.71 1.92 -3.19
CA SER A 94 -15.24 1.17 -4.34
C SER A 94 -14.85 -0.31 -4.30
N THR A 95 -13.86 -0.67 -3.48
CA THR A 95 -13.44 -2.05 -3.24
C THR A 95 -14.38 -2.72 -2.25
N TYR A 96 -14.90 -3.90 -2.61
CA TYR A 96 -15.60 -4.75 -1.66
C TYR A 96 -14.63 -5.27 -0.60
N LEU A 97 -15.07 -5.28 0.66
CA LEU A 97 -14.28 -5.80 1.75
C LEU A 97 -14.12 -7.31 1.58
N ASP A 98 -12.89 -7.75 1.28
CA ASP A 98 -12.51 -9.15 1.29
C ASP A 98 -12.10 -9.54 2.71
N ALA A 99 -13.10 -9.85 3.53
CA ALA A 99 -12.90 -10.16 4.95
C ALA A 99 -12.33 -11.57 5.10
N TYR A 100 -11.01 -11.68 5.14
CA TYR A 100 -10.35 -12.92 5.55
C TYR A 100 -10.47 -13.09 7.07
N PRO A 101 -11.07 -14.20 7.57
CA PRO A 101 -11.25 -14.39 9.00
C PRO A 101 -9.89 -14.58 9.67
N LEU A 102 -9.46 -13.59 10.44
CA LEU A 102 -8.28 -13.75 11.28
C LEU A 102 -8.64 -14.65 12.46
N PRO A 103 -7.85 -15.70 12.74
CA PRO A 103 -8.09 -16.55 13.90
C PRO A 103 -7.99 -15.73 15.18
N ARG A 104 -8.79 -16.08 16.18
CA ARG A 104 -8.70 -15.44 17.49
C ARG A 104 -7.34 -15.74 18.12
N ILE A 105 -6.82 -14.78 18.89
CA ILE A 105 -5.54 -14.93 19.58
C ILE A 105 -5.57 -16.16 20.50
N ASP A 106 -6.67 -16.38 21.22
CA ASP A 106 -6.85 -17.54 22.11
C ASP A 106 -6.66 -18.87 21.36
N GLU A 107 -7.26 -19.01 20.18
CA GLU A 107 -7.14 -20.21 19.34
C GLU A 107 -5.73 -20.41 18.81
N LEU A 108 -5.03 -19.32 18.47
CA LEU A 108 -3.63 -19.39 18.07
C LEU A 108 -2.76 -19.87 19.25
N VAL A 109 -2.98 -19.34 20.45
CA VAL A 109 -2.23 -19.69 21.67
C VAL A 109 -2.47 -21.15 22.07
N GLU A 110 -3.70 -21.64 22.03
CA GLU A 110 -4.02 -23.05 22.32
C GLU A 110 -3.41 -24.02 21.29
N LYS A 111 -3.29 -23.60 20.03
CA LYS A 111 -2.65 -24.42 18.99
C LYS A 111 -1.14 -24.49 19.18
N ILE A 112 -0.50 -23.35 19.47
CA ILE A 112 0.96 -23.33 19.67
C ILE A 112 1.35 -23.99 21.01
N SER A 113 0.56 -23.90 22.07
CA SER A 113 0.92 -24.47 23.39
C SER A 113 1.18 -25.98 23.40
N ARG A 114 0.78 -26.70 22.35
CA ARG A 114 1.03 -28.15 22.17
C ARG A 114 2.43 -28.49 21.68
N TYR A 115 3.20 -27.51 21.23
CA TYR A 115 4.57 -27.70 20.74
C TYR A 115 5.57 -27.14 21.74
N GLU A 116 6.80 -27.67 21.75
CA GLU A 116 7.86 -27.28 22.70
C GLU A 116 8.80 -26.20 22.15
N ILE A 117 8.94 -26.13 20.82
CA ILE A 117 9.86 -25.22 20.13
C ILE A 117 9.08 -24.42 19.09
N TYR A 118 9.31 -23.10 19.06
CA TYR A 118 8.67 -22.19 18.12
C TYR A 118 9.72 -21.39 17.33
N THR A 119 9.36 -20.99 16.12
CA THR A 119 10.14 -20.02 15.33
C THR A 119 9.19 -18.95 14.82
N ILE A 120 9.57 -17.70 15.01
CA ILE A 120 8.81 -16.54 14.55
C ILE A 120 9.54 -15.97 13.34
N ILE A 121 8.84 -15.86 12.22
CA ILE A 121 9.36 -15.28 10.99
C ILE A 121 8.57 -14.01 10.72
N ASP A 122 9.28 -12.87 10.63
CA ASP A 122 8.71 -11.59 10.22
C ASP A 122 9.10 -11.28 8.77
N LEU A 123 8.11 -10.93 7.95
CA LEU A 123 8.32 -10.59 6.56
C LEU A 123 8.55 -9.08 6.42
N ARG A 124 9.81 -8.70 6.16
CA ARG A 124 10.18 -7.30 5.96
C ARG A 124 9.51 -6.75 4.70
N ILE A 125 8.62 -5.78 4.88
CA ILE A 125 7.90 -5.09 3.79
C ILE A 125 7.09 -6.09 2.94
N ALA A 126 6.36 -6.99 3.60
CA ALA A 126 5.55 -8.03 2.97
C ALA A 126 4.64 -7.52 1.85
N TYR A 127 4.06 -6.32 1.99
CA TYR A 127 3.17 -5.74 0.98
C TYR A 127 3.85 -5.47 -0.37
N TYR A 128 5.17 -5.22 -0.42
CA TYR A 128 5.89 -5.06 -1.70
C TYR A 128 6.31 -6.38 -2.32
N GLN A 129 6.16 -7.50 -1.59
CA GLN A 129 6.50 -8.84 -2.07
C GLN A 129 5.30 -9.54 -2.70
N VAL A 130 4.08 -9.12 -2.36
CA VAL A 130 2.85 -9.61 -2.97
C VAL A 130 2.57 -8.77 -4.21
N LEU A 131 3.19 -9.16 -5.32
CA LEU A 131 3.13 -8.50 -6.63
C LEU A 131 2.20 -9.21 -7.58
#